data_AF-A0A920QVP0-F1
#
_entry.id   AF-A0A920QVP0-F1
#
_cell.length_a   1.000
_cell.length_b   1.000
_cell.length_c   1.000
_cell.angle_alpha   90.00
_cell.angle_beta   90.00
_cell.angle_gamma   90.00
#
_symmetry.space_group_name_H-M   'P 1'
#
loop_
_entity.id
_entity.type
_entity.pdbx_description
1 polymer ?
#
loop_
_entity_poly.entity_id
_entity_poly.type
_entity_poly.pdbx_seq_one_letter_code
_entity_poly.pdbx_strand_id
1 'polypeptide(L)'
;MRLALTKADSVWEGLSAGEARPVLAADTVVAVDDRVLGKPRDVGEASEMLEQLSGRNHRVLTAVALRYRDRVLSRVECHGSEISRTTKEERIAYCETGEPMGKAGSYAIQGRGAVLVEHLMGATPPW
;
A
#
# COMPACT_ATOMS: atom_id res chain seq x y z
N MET A 1 -6.14 -6.86 6.18
CA MET A 1 -6.49 -8.30 6.21
C MET A 1 -7.71 -8.62 5.34
N ARG A 2 -8.90 -8.13 5.68
CA ARG A 2 -10.16 -8.44 4.97
C ARG A 2 -10.06 -8.35 3.44
N LEU A 3 -9.50 -7.26 2.90
CA LEU A 3 -9.37 -7.07 1.45
C LEU A 3 -8.49 -8.13 0.76
N ALA A 4 -7.40 -8.56 1.39
CA ALA A 4 -6.54 -9.61 0.83
C ALA A 4 -7.28 -10.95 0.76
N LEU A 5 -8.04 -11.29 1.82
CA LEU A 5 -8.89 -12.50 1.84
C LEU A 5 -9.96 -12.44 0.75
N THR A 6 -10.71 -11.34 0.65
CA THR A 6 -11.76 -11.18 -0.36
C THR A 6 -11.22 -11.30 -1.79
N LYS A 7 -10.02 -10.78 -2.08
CA LYS A 7 -9.37 -10.97 -3.38
C LYS A 7 -9.02 -12.43 -3.64
N ALA A 8 -8.47 -13.13 -2.65
CA ALA A 8 -8.12 -14.53 -2.78
C ALA A 8 -9.37 -15.41 -3.00
N ASP A 9 -10.45 -15.14 -2.27
CA ASP A 9 -11.73 -15.85 -2.38
C ASP A 9 -12.37 -15.62 -3.75
N SER A 10 -12.44 -14.36 -4.20
CA SER A 10 -13.04 -14.01 -5.51
C SER A 10 -12.33 -14.69 -6.68
N VAL A 11 -11.00 -14.78 -6.65
CA VAL A 11 -10.25 -15.51 -7.68
C VAL A 11 -10.50 -17.02 -7.55
N TRP A 12 -10.45 -17.57 -6.33
CA TRP A 12 -10.67 -19.00 -6.09
C TRP A 12 -12.03 -19.49 -6.57
N GLU A 13 -13.09 -18.73 -6.28
CA GLU A 13 -14.47 -19.06 -6.69
C GLU A 13 -14.65 -19.03 -8.21
N GLY A 14 -13.80 -18.28 -8.93
CA GLY A 14 -13.79 -18.24 -10.39
C GLY A 14 -12.98 -19.37 -11.06
N LEU A 15 -12.25 -20.20 -10.31
CA LEU A 15 -11.42 -21.27 -10.88
C LEU A 15 -12.22 -22.54 -11.16
N SER A 16 -12.00 -23.13 -12.34
CA SER A 16 -12.48 -24.46 -12.69
C SER A 16 -11.84 -25.53 -11.79
N ALA A 17 -12.58 -26.59 -11.44
CA ALA A 17 -12.07 -27.66 -10.56
C ALA A 17 -10.77 -28.34 -11.08
N GLY A 18 -10.59 -28.42 -12.40
CA GLY A 18 -9.38 -28.96 -13.05
C GLY A 18 -8.17 -28.00 -13.08
N GLU A 19 -8.36 -26.74 -12.69
CA GLU A 19 -7.35 -25.67 -12.76
C GLU A 19 -6.98 -25.12 -11.37
N ALA A 20 -7.46 -25.76 -10.30
CA ALA A 20 -7.27 -25.30 -8.93
C ALA A 20 -5.78 -25.25 -8.53
N ARG A 21 -5.21 -24.04 -8.61
CA ARG A 21 -3.86 -23.68 -8.13
C ARG A 21 -3.98 -22.84 -6.87
N PRO A 22 -2.94 -22.81 -6.00
CA PRO A 22 -2.93 -21.88 -4.87
C PRO A 22 -3.09 -20.43 -5.34
N VAL A 23 -3.99 -19.70 -4.71
CA VAL A 23 -4.27 -18.28 -4.99
C VAL A 23 -3.60 -17.43 -3.92
N LEU A 24 -2.61 -16.63 -4.32
CA LEU A 24 -1.99 -15.63 -3.46
C LEU A 24 -2.53 -14.25 -3.80
N ALA A 25 -3.09 -13.57 -2.81
CA ALA A 25 -3.54 -12.19 -2.93
C ALA A 25 -2.89 -11.31 -1.86
N ALA A 26 -2.70 -10.04 -2.20
CA ALA A 26 -2.16 -9.04 -1.30
C ALA A 26 -2.98 -7.75 -1.34
N ASP A 27 -2.89 -7.01 -0.24
CA ASP A 27 -3.41 -5.65 -0.14
C ASP A 27 -2.49 -4.82 0.75
N THR A 28 -2.20 -3.60 0.32
CA THR A 28 -1.33 -2.68 1.06
C THR A 28 -2.10 -1.40 1.32
N VAL A 29 -1.99 -0.90 2.55
CA VAL A 29 -2.47 0.43 2.95
C VAL A 29 -1.37 1.20 3.65
N VAL A 30 -1.43 2.53 3.56
CA VAL A 30 -0.57 3.43 4.35
C VAL A 30 -1.41 4.02 5.45
N ALA A 31 -0.91 4.08 6.68
CA ALA A 31 -1.61 4.68 7.81
C ALA A 31 -0.74 5.76 8.47
N VAL A 32 -1.26 6.97 8.54
CA VAL A 32 -0.64 8.13 9.20
C VAL A 32 -1.62 8.67 10.24
N ASP A 33 -1.18 8.78 11.49
CA ASP A 33 -2.07 8.89 12.66
C ASP A 33 -3.20 7.84 12.64
N ASP A 34 -4.45 8.32 12.73
CA ASP A 34 -5.71 7.58 12.67
C ASP A 34 -6.31 7.48 11.26
N ARG A 35 -5.57 7.90 10.22
CA ARG A 35 -6.04 7.90 8.83
C ARG A 35 -5.42 6.76 8.03
N VAL A 36 -6.26 6.03 7.30
CA VAL A 36 -5.84 5.01 6.33
C VAL A 36 -5.91 5.59 4.93
N LEU A 37 -4.76 5.67 4.27
CA LEU A 37 -4.59 6.12 2.91
C LEU A 37 -4.53 4.89 1.98
N GLY A 38 -5.61 4.72 1.22
CA GLY A 38 -5.70 3.75 0.14
C GLY A 38 -5.03 4.27 -1.14
N LYS A 39 -5.48 3.78 -2.29
CA LYS A 39 -5.05 4.26 -3.60
C LYS A 39 -5.77 5.59 -3.91
N PRO A 40 -5.09 6.59 -4.48
CA PRO A 40 -5.75 7.82 -4.91
C PRO A 40 -6.69 7.53 -6.08
N ARG A 41 -7.82 8.25 -6.13
CA ARG A 41 -8.80 8.26 -7.22
C ARG A 41 -8.33 9.13 -8.38
N ASP A 42 -7.61 10.20 -8.07
CA ASP A 42 -7.09 11.17 -9.02
C ASP A 42 -5.80 11.86 -8.52
N VAL A 43 -5.24 12.72 -9.38
CA VAL A 43 -4.00 13.47 -9.11
C VAL A 43 -4.15 14.44 -7.93
N GLY A 44 -5.33 15.01 -7.72
CA GLY A 44 -5.59 15.94 -6.61
C GLY A 44 -5.54 15.20 -5.27
N GLU A 45 -6.27 14.09 -5.16
CA GLU A 45 -6.23 13.23 -3.98
C GLU A 45 -4.82 12.67 -3.74
N ALA A 46 -4.07 12.37 -4.80
CA ALA A 46 -2.68 11.95 -4.64
C ALA A 46 -1.80 13.02 -3.98
N SER A 47 -1.94 14.28 -4.40
CA SER A 47 -1.20 15.41 -3.81
C SER A 47 -1.60 15.65 -2.35
N GLU A 48 -2.89 15.55 -2.01
CA GLU A 48 -3.40 15.66 -0.64
C GLU A 48 -2.89 14.54 0.28
N MET A 49 -2.80 13.30 -0.24
CA MET A 49 -2.21 12.19 0.50
C MET A 49 -0.73 12.42 0.76
N LEU A 50 0.04 12.85 -0.25
CA LEU A 50 1.46 13.16 -0.10
C LEU A 50 1.69 14.33 0.87
N GLU A 51 0.81 15.33 0.89
CA GLU A 51 0.85 16.43 1.86
C GLU A 51 0.66 15.92 3.29
N GLN A 52 -0.27 14.99 3.49
CA GLN A 52 -0.51 14.37 4.80
C GLN A 52 0.69 13.56 5.30
N LEU A 53 1.55 13.06 4.41
CA LEU A 53 2.74 12.27 4.74
C LEU A 53 4.03 13.10 4.84
N SER A 54 4.04 14.31 4.27
CA SER A 54 5.23 15.16 4.15
C SER A 54 5.87 15.49 5.50
N GLY A 55 7.12 15.04 5.70
CA GLY A 55 7.91 15.25 6.92
C GLY A 55 7.41 14.46 8.12
N ARG A 56 6.77 13.31 7.90
CA ARG A 56 6.07 12.55 8.93
C ARG A 56 6.32 11.06 8.83
N ASN A 57 6.27 10.42 10.00
CA ASN A 57 6.26 8.98 10.15
C ASN A 57 4.87 8.41 9.85
N HIS A 58 4.84 7.29 9.13
CA HIS A 58 3.64 6.51 8.85
C HIS A 58 3.93 5.02 8.83
N ARG A 59 2.86 4.23 8.89
CA ARG A 59 2.90 2.77 8.75
C ARG A 59 2.54 2.37 7.33
N VAL A 60 3.25 1.37 6.81
CA VAL A 60 2.85 0.62 5.64
C VAL A 60 2.42 -0.75 6.12
N LEU A 61 1.14 -1.09 5.94
CA LEU A 61 0.58 -2.37 6.31
C LEU A 61 0.31 -3.19 5.06
N THR A 62 0.92 -4.36 4.96
CA THR A 62 0.68 -5.31 3.86
C THR A 62 0.05 -6.57 4.41
N ALA A 63 -1.17 -6.84 3.97
CA ALA A 63 -1.85 -8.10 4.21
C ALA A 63 -1.64 -9.05 3.04
N VAL A 64 -1.30 -10.31 3.32
CA VAL A 64 -1.23 -11.39 2.33
C VAL A 64 -2.20 -12.51 2.73
N ALA A 65 -2.85 -13.11 1.74
CA ALA A 65 -3.74 -14.25 1.90
C ALA A 65 -3.41 -15.31 0.85
N LEU A 66 -3.22 -16.55 1.28
CA LEU A 66 -3.00 -17.72 0.44
C LEU A 66 -4.19 -18.67 0.61
N ARG A 67 -4.95 -18.88 -0.46
CA ARG A 67 -6.09 -19.80 -0.51
C ARG A 67 -5.77 -21.01 -1.36
N TYR A 68 -6.04 -22.20 -0.82
CA TYR A 68 -5.97 -23.44 -1.56
C TYR A 68 -6.91 -24.48 -0.98
N ARG A 69 -7.91 -24.90 -1.78
CA ARG A 69 -8.96 -25.85 -1.40
C ARG A 69 -9.74 -25.35 -0.19
N ASP A 70 -9.74 -26.14 0.88
CA ASP A 70 -10.38 -25.89 2.16
C ASP A 70 -9.51 -25.05 3.12
N ARG A 71 -8.30 -24.66 2.70
CA ARG A 71 -7.34 -23.96 3.55
C ARG A 71 -7.14 -22.51 3.12
N VAL A 72 -7.08 -21.64 4.11
CA VAL A 72 -6.69 -20.24 3.96
C VAL A 72 -5.64 -19.90 5.00
N LEU A 73 -4.49 -19.42 4.56
CA LEU A 73 -3.46 -18.84 5.40
C LEU A 73 -3.43 -17.33 5.16
N SER A 74 -3.19 -16.54 6.21
CA SER A 74 -3.06 -15.09 6.04
C SER A 74 -2.12 -14.50 7.07
N ARG A 75 -1.50 -13.37 6.70
CA ARG A 75 -0.57 -12.64 7.55
C ARG A 75 -0.64 -11.15 7.24
N VAL A 76 -0.38 -10.33 8.24
CA VAL A 76 -0.20 -8.88 8.09
C VAL A 76 1.20 -8.54 8.56
N GLU A 77 1.93 -7.81 7.74
CA GLU A 77 3.20 -7.19 8.09
C GLU A 77 3.03 -5.69 8.18
N CYS A 78 3.75 -5.06 9.10
CA CYS A 78 3.73 -3.62 9.33
C CYS A 78 5.16 -3.11 9.38
N HIS A 79 5.43 -2.06 8.61
CA HIS A 79 6.72 -1.37 8.58
C HIS A 79 6.51 0.13 8.79
N GLY A 80 7.45 0.80 9.43
CA GLY A 80 7.44 2.26 9.52
C GLY A 80 8.22 2.87 8.34
N SER A 81 7.80 4.05 7.91
CA SER A 81 8.49 4.85 6.89
C SER A 81 8.32 6.34 7.22
N GLU A 82 9.26 7.15 6.78
CA GLU A 82 9.20 8.60 6.87
C GLU A 82 9.35 9.18 5.46
N ILE A 83 8.46 10.10 5.10
CA ILE A 83 8.62 10.89 3.88
C ILE A 83 9.28 12.22 4.24
N SER A 84 10.28 12.63 3.46
CA SER A 84 10.94 13.93 3.58
C SER A 84 9.94 15.08 3.51
N ARG A 85 10.27 16.24 4.07
CA ARG A 85 9.45 17.44 3.85
C ARG A 85 9.40 17.77 2.35
N THR A 86 8.20 17.89 1.81
CA THR A 86 7.94 18.23 0.40
C THR A 86 7.20 19.54 0.27
N THR A 87 7.53 20.28 -0.79
CA THR A 87 6.77 21.43 -1.28
C THR A 87 5.56 20.97 -2.09
N LYS A 88 4.61 21.88 -2.32
CA LYS A 88 3.43 21.59 -3.15
C LYS A 88 3.84 21.28 -4.59
N GLU A 89 4.84 22.00 -5.09
CA GLU A 89 5.36 21.88 -6.45
C GLU A 89 6.01 20.51 -6.67
N GLU A 90 6.80 20.03 -5.72
CA GLU A 90 7.39 18.67 -5.78
C GLU A 90 6.32 17.58 -5.77
N ARG A 91 5.28 17.72 -4.94
CA ARG A 91 4.16 16.76 -4.91
C ARG A 91 3.42 16.73 -6.23
N ILE A 92 3.09 17.90 -6.80
CA ILE A 92 2.41 17.99 -8.09
C ILE A 92 3.28 17.37 -9.20
N ALA A 93 4.56 17.73 -9.26
CA ALA A 93 5.49 17.19 -10.25
C ALA A 93 5.61 15.67 -10.16
N TYR A 94 5.62 15.09 -8.95
CA TYR A 94 5.59 13.64 -8.79
C TYR A 94 4.25 13.04 -9.23
N CYS A 95 3.11 13.64 -8.88
CA CYS A 95 1.79 13.17 -9.32
C CYS A 95 1.62 13.18 -10.83
N GLU A 96 2.19 14.17 -11.53
CA GLU A 96 2.15 14.26 -13.00
C GLU A 96 2.91 13.12 -13.70
N THR A 97 3.82 12.43 -13.01
CA THR A 97 4.47 11.23 -13.55
C THR A 97 3.51 10.05 -13.71
N GLY A 98 2.35 10.09 -13.05
CA GLY A 98 1.39 8.99 -12.97
C GLY A 98 1.81 7.85 -12.03
N GLU A 99 3.04 7.87 -11.50
CA GLU A 99 3.55 6.82 -10.60
C GLU A 99 2.73 6.63 -9.31
N PRO A 100 2.20 7.71 -8.67
CA PRO A 100 1.31 7.58 -7.51
C PRO A 100 0.05 6.77 -7.75
N MET A 101 -0.40 6.69 -9.00
CA MET A 101 -1.68 6.09 -9.34
C MET A 101 -1.65 4.58 -9.05
N GLY A 102 -2.66 4.12 -8.31
CA GLY A 102 -2.76 2.73 -7.90
C GLY A 102 -1.83 2.33 -6.73
N LYS A 103 -1.11 3.29 -6.13
CA LYS A 103 -0.26 3.07 -4.95
C LYS A 103 -0.95 3.56 -3.68
N ALA A 104 -0.89 2.77 -2.61
CA ALA A 104 -1.45 3.20 -1.34
C ALA A 104 -0.63 4.35 -0.76
N GLY A 105 -1.29 5.41 -0.29
CA GLY A 105 -0.60 6.62 0.18
C GLY A 105 0.10 7.42 -0.92
N SER A 106 -0.16 7.11 -2.20
CA SER A 106 0.29 7.89 -3.34
C SER A 106 1.81 7.96 -3.56
N TYR A 107 2.57 7.01 -3.00
CA TYR A 107 3.99 6.86 -3.31
C TYR A 107 4.39 5.39 -3.39
N ALA A 108 5.53 5.13 -4.03
CA ALA A 108 6.19 3.85 -4.01
C ALA A 108 7.66 4.03 -3.61
N ILE A 109 8.15 3.14 -2.76
CA ILE A 109 9.58 3.08 -2.40
C ILE A 109 10.47 2.70 -3.59
N GLN A 110 9.88 2.12 -4.64
CA GLN A 110 10.55 1.80 -5.89
C GLN A 110 10.13 2.80 -6.96
N GLY A 111 11.08 3.23 -7.80
CA GLY A 111 10.83 4.21 -8.85
C GLY A 111 11.18 5.63 -8.42
N ARG A 112 10.45 6.62 -8.95
CA ARG A 112 10.69 8.04 -8.66
C ARG A 112 10.31 8.39 -7.23
N GLY A 113 9.31 7.72 -6.65
CA GLY A 113 8.86 7.94 -5.28
C GLY A 113 9.91 7.58 -4.22
N ALA A 114 10.96 6.84 -4.58
CA ALA A 114 12.08 6.53 -3.71
C ALA A 114 12.75 7.81 -3.15
N VAL A 115 12.78 8.89 -3.94
CA VAL A 115 13.39 10.16 -3.52
C VAL A 115 12.59 10.88 -2.43
N LEU A 116 11.33 10.50 -2.23
CA LEU A 116 10.47 11.07 -1.20
C LEU A 116 10.70 10.41 0.17
N VAL A 117 11.29 9.21 0.21
CA VAL A 117 11.47 8.44 1.44
C VAL A 117 12.75 8.87 2.14
N GLU A 118 12.64 9.40 3.34
CA GLU A 118 13.78 9.81 4.17
C GLU A 118 14.33 8.62 4.97
N HIS A 119 13.43 7.86 5.61
CA HIS A 119 13.80 6.76 6.48
C HIS A 119 12.86 5.56 6.34
N LEU A 120 13.43 4.36 6.50
CA LEU A 120 12.68 3.13 6.70
C LEU A 120 12.94 2.63 8.12
N MET A 121 11.87 2.37 8.84
CA MET A 121 11.92 1.74 10.14
C MET A 121 11.62 0.24 9.97
N GLY A 122 12.33 -0.60 10.71
CA GLY A 122 12.12 -2.05 10.72
C GLY A 122 10.72 -2.46 11.21
N ALA A 123 10.51 -3.76 11.39
CA ALA A 123 9.22 -4.38 11.74
C ALA A 123 8.62 -3.95 13.10
N THR A 124 9.21 -2.97 13.80
CA THR A 124 8.67 -2.44 15.05
C THR A 124 9.10 -0.98 15.22
N PRO A 125 8.27 -0.01 14.79
CA PRO A 125 8.42 1.37 15.22
C PRO A 125 8.12 1.50 16.73
N PRO A 126 8.79 2.37 17.49
CA PRO A 126 8.76 2.40 18.96
C PRO A 126 7.54 3.10 19.59
N TRP A 127 6.38 3.10 18.93
CA TRP A 127 5.22 3.91 19.31
C TRP A 127 3.92 3.11 19.35
#